data_AF-A0A6M3K6E1-F1
#
_entry.id   AF-A0A6M3K6E1-F1
#
_cell.length_a   1.000
_cell.length_b   1.000
_cell.length_c   1.000
_cell.angle_alpha   90.00
_cell.angle_beta   90.00
_cell.angle_gamma   90.00
#
_symmetry.space_group_name_H-M   'P 1'
#
loop_
_entity.id
_entity.type
_entity.pdbx_description
1 polymer ?
#
loop_
_entity_poly.entity_id
_entity_poly.type
_entity_poly.pdbx_seq_one_letter_code
_entity_poly.pdbx_strand_id
1 'polypeptide(L)'
;MFKFIDCRYKLHQNLDQYERGWFLYLDDKDSFEKFINKRGYELVRAYMNLKVNVSKDNPFRYKNGGHISNVDESTIANILYLDDTRKTTADDCKHLDKLLSGYRMLFISKGHVLVNHNNGCRYMDDSFQILETRISKEIIFPTCSEKDITVKQWEGGKHWYVRVGNYDLSDKYNTYQSGFEAGKKYLSTK
;
A
#
# COMPACT_ATOMS: atom_id res chain seq x y z
N MET A 1 4.91 20.98 -0.45
CA MET A 1 6.00 20.05 -0.82
C MET A 1 5.78 18.81 0.01
N PHE A 2 6.00 17.61 -0.52
CA PHE A 2 5.73 16.38 0.22
C PHE A 2 6.96 15.95 1.03
N LYS A 3 6.75 15.66 2.31
CA LYS A 3 7.78 15.12 3.19
C LYS A 3 7.67 13.61 3.21
N PHE A 4 8.82 12.96 3.15
CA PHE A 4 8.94 11.52 3.24
C PHE A 4 9.87 11.16 4.37
N ILE A 5 9.50 10.15 5.14
CA ILE A 5 10.33 9.66 6.23
C ILE A 5 10.66 8.19 5.99
N ASP A 6 11.94 7.86 6.04
CA ASP A 6 12.42 6.50 6.24
C ASP A 6 12.66 6.30 7.73
N CYS A 7 12.12 5.22 8.27
CA CYS A 7 12.14 4.97 9.70
C CYS A 7 12.18 3.47 10.00
N ARG A 8 12.73 3.13 11.16
CA ARG A 8 12.50 1.83 11.79
C ARG A 8 11.37 1.97 12.79
N TYR A 9 10.53 0.95 12.92
CA TYR A 9 9.46 0.94 13.90
C TYR A 9 9.17 -0.45 14.43
N LYS A 10 8.64 -0.54 15.65
CA LYS A 10 8.14 -1.80 16.21
C LYS A 10 6.72 -2.07 15.75
N LEU A 11 6.41 -3.32 15.40
CA LEU A 11 5.02 -3.74 15.25
C LEU A 11 4.43 -3.98 16.64
N HIS A 12 3.22 -3.46 16.89
CA HIS A 12 2.52 -3.66 18.17
C HIS A 12 2.35 -5.14 18.56
N GLN A 13 2.41 -6.07 17.60
CA GLN A 13 2.24 -7.49 17.81
C GLN A 13 3.56 -8.26 18.04
N ASN A 14 4.73 -7.64 17.83
CA ASN A 14 6.04 -8.28 18.01
C ASN A 14 7.06 -7.25 18.57
N LEU A 15 7.17 -7.19 19.90
CA LEU A 15 7.98 -6.19 20.62
C LEU A 15 9.49 -6.25 20.30
N ASP A 16 9.95 -7.39 19.79
CA ASP A 16 11.37 -7.66 19.50
C ASP A 16 11.73 -7.53 18.01
N GLN A 17 10.76 -7.26 17.13
CA GLN A 17 10.99 -7.11 15.70
C GLN A 17 10.80 -5.66 15.26
N TYR A 18 11.85 -5.11 14.64
CA TYR A 18 11.80 -3.82 13.97
C TYR A 18 11.54 -4.03 12.48
N GLU A 19 10.58 -3.30 11.95
CA GLU A 19 10.39 -3.13 10.51
C GLU A 19 11.01 -1.80 10.07
N ARG A 20 11.39 -1.69 8.79
CA ARG A 20 11.86 -0.44 8.21
C ARG A 20 10.86 0.02 7.16
N GLY A 21 10.22 1.15 7.35
CA GLY A 21 9.24 1.67 6.38
C GLY A 21 9.60 3.05 5.90
N TRP A 22 9.23 3.31 4.66
CA TRP A 22 9.27 4.64 4.08
C TRP A 22 7.83 5.10 3.85
N PHE A 23 7.51 6.25 4.45
CA PHE A 23 6.17 6.81 4.52
C PHE A 23 6.12 8.20 3.90
N LEU A 24 5.01 8.52 3.24
CA LEU A 24 4.59 9.89 3.03
C LEU A 24 4.12 10.44 4.38
N TYR A 25 4.73 11.53 4.83
CA TYR A 25 4.37 12.20 6.06
C TYR A 25 3.58 13.47 5.73
N LEU A 26 2.37 13.53 6.24
CA LEU A 26 1.45 14.65 6.09
C LEU A 26 1.29 15.26 7.48
N ASP A 27 1.98 16.37 7.73
CA ASP A 27 1.99 17.15 8.98
C ASP A 27 1.38 18.54 8.84
N ASP A 28 0.98 18.91 7.62
CA ASP A 28 0.34 20.17 7.33
C ASP A 28 -0.94 19.99 6.50
N LYS A 29 -1.86 20.94 6.66
CA LYS A 29 -3.18 20.91 6.03
C LYS A 29 -3.10 20.92 4.49
N ASP A 30 -2.19 21.70 3.90
CA ASP A 30 -2.07 21.84 2.45
C ASP A 30 -1.57 20.54 1.81
N SER A 31 -0.55 19.91 2.40
CA SER A 31 -0.05 18.60 1.96
C SER A 31 -1.12 17.51 2.13
N PHE A 32 -1.87 17.53 3.24
CA PHE A 32 -2.95 16.59 3.48
C PHE A 32 -4.09 16.75 2.46
N GLU A 33 -4.55 17.98 2.19
CA GLU A 33 -5.58 18.26 1.19
C GLU A 33 -5.14 17.84 -0.22
N LYS A 34 -3.89 18.11 -0.60
CA LYS A 34 -3.33 17.66 -1.88
C LYS A 34 -3.31 16.14 -2.00
N PHE A 35 -2.92 15.43 -0.93
CA PHE A 35 -2.97 13.98 -0.88
C PHE A 35 -4.40 13.45 -1.05
N ILE A 36 -5.35 13.97 -0.27
CA ILE A 36 -6.76 13.54 -0.32
C ILE A 36 -7.37 13.81 -1.70
N ASN A 37 -7.11 14.97 -2.30
CA ASN A 37 -7.62 15.29 -3.63
C ASN A 37 -7.07 14.36 -4.70
N LYS A 38 -5.75 14.10 -4.68
CA LYS A 38 -5.12 13.17 -5.62
C LYS A 38 -5.67 11.75 -5.44
N ARG A 39 -5.72 11.25 -4.20
CA ARG A 39 -6.20 9.89 -3.91
C ARG A 39 -7.69 9.74 -4.21
N GLY A 40 -8.50 10.73 -3.88
CA GLY A 40 -9.92 10.79 -4.22
C GLY A 40 -10.14 10.72 -5.73
N TYR A 41 -9.37 11.47 -6.51
CA TYR A 41 -9.41 11.40 -7.97
C TYR A 41 -9.04 10.00 -8.51
N GLU A 42 -7.96 9.40 -8.00
CA GLU A 42 -7.53 8.05 -8.40
C GLU A 42 -8.61 7.00 -8.08
N LEU A 43 -9.21 7.06 -6.89
CA LEU A 43 -10.30 6.17 -6.48
C LEU A 43 -11.53 6.33 -7.37
N VAL A 44 -11.94 7.58 -7.66
CA VAL A 44 -13.06 7.87 -8.56
C VAL A 44 -12.76 7.37 -9.98
N ARG A 45 -11.55 7.58 -10.50
CA ARG A 45 -11.16 7.12 -11.83
C ARG A 45 -11.18 5.60 -11.92
N ALA A 46 -10.59 4.91 -10.95
CA ALA A 46 -10.61 3.44 -10.87
C ALA A 46 -12.06 2.92 -10.82
N TYR A 47 -12.89 3.56 -9.99
CA TYR A 47 -14.31 3.26 -9.89
C TYR A 47 -15.07 3.42 -11.22
N MET A 48 -14.87 4.54 -11.93
CA MET A 48 -15.51 4.80 -13.21
C MET A 48 -15.06 3.80 -14.28
N ASN A 49 -13.77 3.47 -14.34
CA ASN A 49 -13.24 2.47 -15.26
C ASN A 49 -13.86 1.09 -15.02
N LEU A 50 -14.03 0.69 -13.75
CA LEU A 50 -14.68 -0.57 -13.42
C LEU A 50 -16.15 -0.56 -13.83
N LYS A 51 -16.90 0.50 -13.54
CA LYS A 51 -18.31 0.65 -13.97
C LYS A 51 -18.49 0.52 -15.49
N VAL A 52 -17.57 1.06 -16.27
CA VAL A 52 -17.61 0.98 -17.75
C VAL A 52 -17.26 -0.42 -18.25
N ASN A 53 -16.40 -1.15 -17.52
CA ASN A 53 -15.88 -2.45 -17.94
C ASN A 53 -16.69 -3.66 -17.41
N VAL A 54 -17.69 -3.47 -16.53
CA VAL A 54 -18.64 -4.55 -16.18
C VAL A 54 -19.55 -4.80 -17.38
N SER A 55 -19.32 -5.93 -18.08
CA SER A 55 -20.19 -6.42 -19.15
C SER A 55 -21.63 -6.59 -18.65
N LYS A 56 -22.60 -5.98 -19.34
CA LYS A 56 -24.05 -6.19 -19.07
C LYS A 56 -24.47 -7.66 -19.16
N ASP A 57 -23.74 -8.47 -19.92
CA ASP A 57 -24.13 -9.85 -20.23
C ASP A 57 -23.44 -10.89 -19.34
N ASN A 58 -22.46 -10.48 -18.52
CA ASN A 58 -21.86 -11.36 -17.51
C ASN A 58 -21.09 -10.54 -16.47
N PRO A 59 -21.71 -10.16 -15.33
CA PRO A 59 -21.05 -9.34 -14.31
C PRO A 59 -19.88 -10.07 -13.60
N PHE A 60 -19.69 -11.36 -13.87
CA PHE A 60 -18.66 -12.20 -13.24
C PHE A 60 -17.43 -12.48 -14.12
N ARG A 61 -17.36 -11.97 -15.35
CA ARG A 61 -16.19 -12.15 -16.25
C ARG A 61 -15.49 -10.84 -16.53
N TYR A 62 -14.52 -10.51 -15.67
CA TYR A 62 -13.41 -9.65 -16.09
C TYR A 62 -12.65 -10.36 -17.21
N LYS A 63 -12.59 -9.77 -18.41
CA LYS A 63 -11.76 -10.29 -19.51
C LYS A 63 -10.28 -10.15 -19.13
N ASN A 64 -9.74 -11.24 -18.60
CA ASN A 64 -8.35 -11.70 -18.52
C ASN A 64 -7.19 -10.68 -18.56
N GLY A 65 -6.25 -10.88 -17.63
CA GLY A 65 -4.83 -11.00 -18.00
C GLY A 65 -3.95 -9.82 -17.64
N GLY A 66 -3.60 -9.70 -16.37
CA GLY A 66 -2.52 -8.83 -15.89
C GLY A 66 -2.56 -8.78 -14.39
N HIS A 67 -1.43 -9.01 -13.72
CA HIS A 67 -1.32 -8.78 -12.28
C HIS A 67 -1.59 -7.30 -12.00
N ILE A 68 -2.79 -6.98 -11.55
CA ILE A 68 -3.17 -5.66 -11.05
C ILE A 68 -3.05 -5.72 -9.52
N SER A 69 -2.42 -4.71 -8.91
CA SER A 69 -2.08 -4.70 -7.50
C SER A 69 -3.32 -4.88 -6.61
N ASN A 70 -3.36 -5.99 -5.87
CA ASN A 70 -4.51 -6.56 -5.13
C ASN A 70 -5.23 -5.66 -4.09
N VAL A 71 -4.84 -4.41 -3.84
CA VAL A 71 -5.44 -3.58 -2.78
C VAL A 71 -6.57 -2.70 -3.32
N ASP A 72 -6.39 -2.06 -4.48
CA ASP A 72 -7.39 -1.14 -5.02
C ASP A 72 -8.55 -1.91 -5.67
N GLU A 73 -8.27 -3.02 -6.37
CA GLU A 73 -9.33 -3.86 -6.94
C GLU A 73 -10.07 -4.70 -5.91
N SER A 74 -9.45 -5.25 -4.86
CA SER A 74 -10.21 -5.97 -3.82
C SER A 74 -11.08 -5.03 -2.99
N THR A 75 -10.59 -3.81 -2.75
CA THR A 75 -11.36 -2.76 -2.05
C THR A 75 -12.50 -2.24 -2.92
N ILE A 76 -12.27 -2.00 -4.21
CA ILE A 76 -13.33 -1.55 -5.12
C ILE A 76 -14.26 -2.70 -5.53
N ALA A 77 -13.77 -3.93 -5.63
CA ALA A 77 -14.59 -5.12 -5.78
C ALA A 77 -15.46 -5.30 -4.54
N ASN A 78 -14.96 -5.11 -3.31
CA ASN A 78 -15.80 -5.08 -2.11
C ASN A 78 -16.83 -3.94 -2.16
N ILE A 79 -16.49 -2.76 -2.66
CA ILE A 79 -17.47 -1.67 -2.90
C ILE A 79 -18.53 -2.09 -3.91
N LEU A 80 -18.17 -2.83 -4.97
CA LEU A 80 -19.05 -3.30 -6.03
C LEU A 80 -19.85 -4.57 -5.65
N TYR A 81 -19.32 -5.42 -4.77
CA TYR A 81 -19.85 -6.76 -4.43
C TYR A 81 -20.48 -6.86 -3.04
N LEU A 82 -20.27 -5.89 -2.14
CA LEU A 82 -20.93 -5.88 -0.84
C LEU A 82 -21.95 -4.74 -0.83
N ASP A 83 -23.14 -5.03 -1.36
CA ASP A 83 -24.42 -4.90 -0.65
C ASP A 83 -25.57 -4.81 -1.67
N ASP A 84 -26.47 -5.78 -1.67
CA ASP A 84 -27.72 -5.75 -2.45
C ASP A 84 -28.64 -4.56 -2.06
N THR A 85 -28.27 -3.78 -1.04
CA THR A 85 -28.92 -2.53 -0.65
C THR A 85 -28.42 -1.28 -1.39
N ARG A 86 -27.33 -1.37 -2.17
CA ARG A 86 -26.72 -0.23 -2.87
C ARG A 86 -27.64 0.27 -4.00
N LYS A 87 -28.15 1.51 -3.88
CA LYS A 87 -29.17 2.04 -4.80
C LYS A 87 -28.81 3.36 -5.48
N THR A 88 -27.88 4.15 -4.93
CA THR A 88 -27.69 5.55 -5.38
C THR A 88 -26.23 6.01 -5.43
N THR A 89 -25.97 7.08 -6.19
CA THR A 89 -24.68 7.81 -6.19
C THR A 89 -24.29 8.31 -4.80
N ALA A 90 -25.26 8.58 -3.91
CA ALA A 90 -24.97 9.00 -2.55
C ALA A 90 -24.31 7.87 -1.73
N ASP A 91 -24.69 6.61 -1.97
CA ASP A 91 -24.08 5.45 -1.30
C ASP A 91 -22.63 5.26 -1.75
N ASP A 92 -22.33 5.57 -3.03
CA ASP A 92 -20.98 5.57 -3.58
C ASP A 92 -20.11 6.62 -2.89
N CYS A 93 -20.62 7.84 -2.73
CA CYS A 93 -19.91 8.92 -2.04
C CYS A 93 -19.63 8.56 -0.56
N LYS A 94 -20.60 7.94 0.13
CA LYS A 94 -20.40 7.48 1.52
C LYS A 94 -19.30 6.42 1.62
N HIS A 95 -19.23 5.50 0.66
CA HIS A 95 -18.17 4.48 0.63
C HIS A 95 -16.79 5.09 0.36
N LEU A 96 -16.69 6.01 -0.60
CA LEU A 96 -15.45 6.74 -0.86
C LEU A 96 -15.01 7.55 0.37
N ASP A 97 -15.95 8.20 1.06
CA ASP A 97 -15.66 8.91 2.31
C ASP A 97 -15.17 7.95 3.41
N LYS A 98 -15.78 6.77 3.54
CA LYS A 98 -15.32 5.73 4.48
C LYS A 98 -13.88 5.30 4.21
N LEU A 99 -13.47 5.16 2.96
CA LEU A 99 -12.08 4.83 2.61
C LEU A 99 -11.09 5.94 3.01
N LEU A 100 -11.51 7.20 2.89
CA LEU A 100 -10.68 8.35 3.22
C LEU A 100 -10.73 8.72 4.72
N SER A 101 -11.75 8.23 5.43
CA SER A 101 -12.04 8.58 6.82
C SER A 101 -10.90 8.22 7.77
N GLY A 102 -10.20 7.10 7.54
CA GLY A 102 -9.06 6.68 8.36
C GLY A 102 -7.94 7.71 8.38
N TYR A 103 -7.57 8.26 7.22
CA TYR A 103 -6.56 9.31 7.14
C TYR A 103 -7.02 10.60 7.82
N ARG A 104 -8.28 11.02 7.60
CA ARG A 104 -8.85 12.24 8.20
C ARG A 104 -8.89 12.14 9.72
N MET A 105 -9.40 11.04 10.27
CA MET A 105 -9.49 10.85 11.72
C MET A 105 -8.11 10.85 12.37
N LEU A 106 -7.12 10.17 11.78
CA LEU A 106 -5.75 10.19 12.27
C LEU A 106 -5.15 11.60 12.23
N PHE A 107 -5.29 12.30 11.10
CA PHE A 107 -4.75 13.66 10.95
C PHE A 107 -5.39 14.64 11.95
N ILE A 108 -6.72 14.60 12.14
CA ILE A 108 -7.41 15.45 13.11
C ILE A 108 -6.98 15.13 14.54
N SER A 109 -6.86 13.84 14.88
CA SER A 109 -6.57 13.43 16.27
C SER A 109 -5.11 13.54 16.67
N LYS A 110 -4.17 13.43 15.71
CA LYS A 110 -2.72 13.41 15.98
C LYS A 110 -1.97 14.62 15.41
N GLY A 111 -2.59 15.39 14.52
CA GLY A 111 -1.94 16.48 13.80
C GLY A 111 -1.12 16.02 12.59
N HIS A 112 -0.96 14.71 12.39
CA HIS A 112 -0.23 14.14 11.27
C HIS A 112 -0.72 12.74 10.89
N VAL A 113 -0.34 12.31 9.69
CA VAL A 113 -0.52 10.92 9.24
C VAL A 113 0.68 10.45 8.42
N LEU A 114 1.03 9.19 8.59
CA LEU A 114 1.98 8.44 7.79
C LEU A 114 1.23 7.53 6.83
N VAL A 115 1.53 7.62 5.54
CA VAL A 115 0.93 6.79 4.50
C VAL A 115 2.02 5.95 3.84
N ASN A 116 1.83 4.62 3.80
CA ASN A 116 2.77 3.71 3.16
C ASN A 116 2.41 3.45 1.68
N HIS A 117 3.27 2.71 0.98
CA HIS A 117 3.08 2.37 -0.43
C HIS A 117 1.86 1.46 -0.72
N ASN A 118 1.31 0.80 0.30
CA ASN A 118 0.12 -0.04 0.20
C ASN A 118 -1.15 0.68 0.67
N ASN A 119 -1.13 2.03 0.72
CA ASN A 119 -2.21 2.87 1.21
C ASN A 119 -2.58 2.66 2.69
N GLY A 120 -1.81 1.88 3.45
CA GLY A 120 -1.95 1.80 4.90
C GLY A 120 -1.61 3.13 5.55
N CYS A 121 -2.35 3.50 6.59
CA CYS A 121 -2.08 4.69 7.38
C CYS A 121 -1.80 4.39 8.85
N ARG A 122 -0.99 5.25 9.46
CA ARG A 122 -0.70 5.24 10.89
C ARG A 122 -0.26 6.63 11.34
N TYR A 123 -0.14 6.83 12.65
CA TYR A 123 0.53 8.00 13.20
C TYR A 123 1.93 7.61 13.69
N MET A 124 2.82 8.59 13.72
CA MET A 124 4.15 8.45 14.34
C MET A 124 4.03 8.57 15.86
N ASP A 125 4.63 7.62 16.58
CA ASP A 125 4.74 7.55 18.05
C ASP A 125 6.17 7.18 18.47
N ASP A 126 6.40 6.92 19.76
CA ASP A 126 7.73 6.60 20.31
C ASP A 126 8.30 5.26 19.82
N SER A 127 7.50 4.43 19.13
CA SER A 127 8.00 3.19 18.51
C SER A 127 8.85 3.46 17.27
N PHE A 128 8.86 4.69 16.74
CA PHE A 128 9.56 5.07 15.53
C PHE A 128 10.94 5.66 15.80
N GLN A 129 11.90 5.20 15.01
CA GLN A 129 13.20 5.81 14.85
C GLN A 129 13.33 6.34 13.42
N ILE A 130 13.29 7.66 13.25
CA ILE A 130 13.53 8.30 11.94
C ILE A 130 15.00 8.06 11.56
N LEU A 131 15.21 7.46 10.39
CA LEU A 131 16.53 7.26 9.80
C LEU A 131 16.87 8.38 8.83
N GLU A 132 15.91 8.78 7.99
CA GLU A 132 16.10 9.78 6.95
C GLU A 132 14.81 10.56 6.71
N THR A 133 14.93 11.85 6.35
CA THR A 133 13.82 12.68 5.87
C THR A 133 14.16 13.24 4.49
N ARG A 134 13.25 13.10 3.53
CA ARG A 134 13.37 13.66 2.18
C ARG A 134 12.20 14.59 1.87
N ILE A 135 12.47 15.62 1.08
CA ILE A 135 11.45 16.56 0.59
C ILE A 135 11.39 16.45 -0.91
N SER A 136 10.18 16.36 -1.46
CA SER A 136 9.94 16.27 -2.89
C SER A 136 8.78 17.17 -3.33
N LYS A 137 8.82 17.62 -4.59
CA LYS A 137 7.66 18.26 -5.23
C LYS A 137 6.62 17.24 -5.69
N GLU A 138 7.03 16.00 -5.89
CA GLU A 138 6.20 14.89 -6.37
C GLU A 138 6.07 13.79 -5.33
N ILE A 139 5.04 12.95 -5.48
CA ILE A 139 4.92 11.74 -4.65
C ILE A 139 5.91 10.70 -5.16
N ILE A 140 6.97 10.46 -4.40
CA ILE A 140 7.99 9.46 -4.73
C ILE A 140 7.75 8.25 -3.84
N PHE A 141 7.44 7.11 -4.44
CA PHE A 141 7.45 5.85 -3.71
C PHE A 141 8.89 5.34 -3.59
N PRO A 142 9.30 4.81 -2.43
CA PRO A 142 10.58 4.14 -2.29
C PRO A 142 10.70 3.04 -3.33
N THR A 143 11.63 3.20 -4.27
CA THR A 143 12.10 2.08 -5.06
C THR A 143 13.01 1.25 -4.17
N CYS A 144 12.65 -0.02 -3.97
CA CYS A 144 13.58 -0.95 -3.36
C CYS A 144 14.78 -1.12 -4.29
N SER A 145 15.95 -1.33 -3.73
CA SER A 145 17.18 -1.64 -4.45
C SER A 145 17.60 -3.07 -4.17
N GLU A 146 18.63 -3.57 -4.88
CA GLU A 146 19.15 -4.91 -4.62
C GLU A 146 19.65 -5.08 -3.17
N LYS A 147 20.07 -3.99 -2.52
CA LYS A 147 20.50 -3.99 -1.11
C LYS A 147 19.36 -4.30 -0.13
N ASP A 148 18.12 -4.14 -0.57
CA ASP A 148 16.92 -4.40 0.22
C ASP A 148 16.42 -5.84 0.06
N ILE A 149 17.11 -6.66 -0.75
CA ILE A 149 16.82 -8.08 -0.90
C ILE A 149 17.43 -8.86 0.26
N THR A 150 16.56 -9.47 1.06
CA THR A 150 16.94 -10.37 2.15
C THR A 150 16.48 -11.78 1.78
N VAL A 151 17.41 -12.74 1.77
CA VAL A 151 17.12 -14.16 1.50
C VAL A 151 17.48 -14.96 2.75
N LYS A 152 16.49 -15.62 3.35
CA LYS A 152 16.66 -16.37 4.60
C LYS A 152 16.14 -17.80 4.46
N GLN A 153 16.85 -18.73 5.07
CA GLN A 153 16.42 -20.11 5.27
C GLN A 153 16.18 -20.31 6.76
N TRP A 154 15.09 -20.99 7.12
CA TRP A 154 14.83 -21.35 8.51
C TRP A 154 15.80 -22.46 8.93
N GLU A 155 16.17 -22.52 10.20
CA GLU A 155 17.04 -23.57 10.72
C GLU A 155 16.42 -24.95 10.45
N GLY A 156 17.15 -25.83 9.75
CA GLY A 156 16.66 -27.15 9.30
C GLY A 156 15.65 -27.13 8.13
N GLY A 157 15.28 -25.96 7.61
CA GLY A 157 14.33 -25.82 6.50
C GLY A 157 14.95 -26.15 5.13
N LYS A 158 14.18 -26.72 4.20
CA LYS A 158 14.65 -27.04 2.83
C LYS A 158 14.57 -25.89 1.83
N HIS A 159 13.87 -24.81 2.18
CA HIS A 159 13.55 -23.72 1.26
C HIS A 159 14.08 -22.38 1.75
N TRP A 160 14.37 -21.52 0.79
CA TRP A 160 14.74 -20.12 0.96
C TRP A 160 13.54 -19.23 0.72
N TYR A 161 13.39 -18.23 1.59
CA TYR A 161 12.35 -17.22 1.54
C TYR A 161 12.99 -15.87 1.23
N VAL A 162 12.32 -15.08 0.40
CA VAL A 162 12.86 -13.82 -0.09
C VAL A 162 11.96 -12.68 0.37
N ARG A 163 12.57 -11.66 0.96
CA ARG A 163 11.94 -10.40 1.32
C ARG A 163 12.63 -9.28 0.56
N VAL A 164 11.87 -8.37 -0.04
CA VAL A 164 12.37 -7.15 -0.69
C VAL A 164 11.79 -5.94 0.05
N GLY A 165 12.63 -5.24 0.80
CA GLY A 165 12.16 -4.23 1.76
C GLY A 165 11.26 -4.86 2.82
N ASN A 166 9.96 -4.50 2.83
CA ASN A 166 8.95 -5.08 3.71
C ASN A 166 8.01 -6.08 3.02
N TYR A 167 8.31 -6.47 1.78
CA TYR A 167 7.45 -7.37 1.02
C TYR A 167 8.05 -8.78 0.98
N ASP A 168 7.34 -9.76 1.54
CA ASP A 168 7.67 -11.17 1.40
C ASP A 168 7.16 -11.69 0.05
N LEU A 169 8.05 -12.26 -0.76
CA LEU A 169 7.66 -12.97 -1.96
C LEU A 169 6.94 -14.27 -1.58
N SER A 170 5.88 -14.60 -2.32
CA SER A 170 5.03 -15.76 -2.04
C SER A 170 5.71 -17.11 -2.31
N ASP A 171 6.66 -17.12 -3.23
CA ASP A 171 7.30 -18.34 -3.70
C ASP A 171 8.42 -18.81 -2.77
N LYS A 172 8.65 -20.12 -2.79
CA LYS A 172 9.72 -20.78 -2.05
C LYS A 172 10.81 -21.21 -3.02
N TYR A 173 12.07 -20.97 -2.66
CA TYR A 173 13.20 -21.22 -3.54
C TYR A 173 14.08 -22.35 -3.00
N ASN A 174 14.64 -23.17 -3.89
CA ASN A 174 15.47 -24.30 -3.48
C ASN A 174 16.93 -23.88 -3.19
N THR A 175 17.35 -22.71 -3.66
CA THR A 175 18.71 -22.19 -3.44
C THR A 175 18.68 -20.71 -3.09
N TYR A 176 19.70 -20.24 -2.36
CA TYR A 176 19.89 -18.82 -2.09
C TYR A 176 19.91 -18.01 -3.39
N GLN A 177 20.67 -18.47 -4.40
CA GLN A 177 20.82 -17.76 -5.67
C GLN A 177 19.48 -17.58 -6.39
N SER A 178 18.66 -18.63 -6.48
CA SER A 178 17.35 -18.54 -7.14
C SER A 178 16.40 -17.59 -6.41
N GLY A 179 16.45 -17.56 -5.08
CA GLY A 179 15.73 -16.57 -4.29
C GLY A 179 16.22 -15.14 -4.54
N PHE A 180 17.54 -14.93 -4.56
CA PHE A 180 18.11 -13.60 -4.80
C PHE A 180 17.78 -13.08 -6.22
N GLU A 181 17.87 -13.92 -7.24
CA GLU A 181 17.47 -13.57 -8.61
C GLU A 181 15.97 -13.23 -8.71
N ALA A 182 15.11 -13.94 -7.97
CA ALA A 182 13.70 -13.59 -7.92
C ALA A 182 13.45 -12.24 -7.24
N GLY A 183 14.22 -11.89 -6.21
CA GLY A 183 14.24 -10.56 -5.61
C GLY A 183 14.60 -9.48 -6.63
N LYS A 184 15.66 -9.68 -7.42
CA LYS A 184 16.03 -8.74 -8.50
C LYS A 184 14.95 -8.64 -9.58
N LYS A 185 14.36 -9.76 -9.97
CA LYS A 185 13.25 -9.78 -10.94
C LYS A 185 12.07 -8.95 -10.43
N TYR A 186 11.70 -9.10 -9.16
CA TYR A 186 10.64 -8.29 -8.55
C TYR A 186 10.93 -6.79 -8.62
N LEU A 187 12.17 -6.38 -8.36
CA LEU A 187 12.59 -4.98 -8.50
C LEU A 187 12.45 -4.45 -9.93
N SER A 188 12.75 -5.28 -10.94
CA SER A 188 12.66 -4.86 -12.35
C SER A 188 11.22 -4.74 -12.88
N THR A 189 10.24 -5.29 -12.17
CA THR A 189 8.82 -5.28 -12.58
C THR A 189 7.98 -4.17 -11.92
N LYS A 190 8.58 -3.36 -11.06
CA LYS A 190 7.96 -2.18 -10.45
C LYS A 190 8.42 -0.91 -11.14
#